data_AF-A0A5C6M6A4-F1
#
_entry.id   AF-A0A5C6M6A4-F1
#
_cell.length_a   1.000
_cell.length_b   1.000
_cell.length_c   1.000
_cell.angle_alpha   90.00
_cell.angle_beta   90.00
_cell.angle_gamma   90.00
#
_symmetry.space_group_name_H-M   'P 1'
#
loop_
_entity.id
_entity.type
_entity.pdbx_description
1 polymer ?
#
loop_
_entity_poly.entity_id
_entity_poly.type
_entity_poly.pdbx_seq_one_letter_code
_entity_poly.pdbx_strand_id
1 'polypeptide(L)'
;MPIIDGFNSHLRIVQDWVPKLEVTLGMAKIARFDRCRTCHQNIDKTGPGGVPAYPAGHPQNAKVSDWVEASVFPQPFSTHPNPDLYCSASSPHPVGTFGCTICHDGQGSGTSFSNAEHTPNDPHVAENWHHEYGFHPNHFWEYPMQPARFIESTCIKCHHNVTELGVHPKFGATAPKAHRGWELIQKYGCYGCHEIHGFDGGTAIGPDMRLEPQTEESRALAAADPTSHPGKYRKVGPSLRHIAAKTSSEFIQYWTEIPTRYRPTTKMPQFFSLTDHLGVDDEGADEEV
;
A
#
# COMPACT_ATOMS: atom_id res chain seq x y z
N MET A 1 28.08 11.60 -27.80
CA MET A 1 27.70 12.82 -28.56
C MET A 1 27.67 13.98 -27.57
N PRO A 2 28.64 14.90 -27.58
CA PRO A 2 28.85 15.85 -26.48
C PRO A 2 27.69 16.85 -26.25
N ILE A 3 26.91 17.18 -27.30
CA ILE A 3 25.75 18.10 -27.18
C ILE A 3 24.54 17.40 -26.53
N ILE A 4 24.29 16.13 -26.86
CA ILE A 4 23.18 15.35 -26.27
C ILE A 4 23.45 15.11 -24.78
N ASP A 5 24.71 14.78 -24.43
CA ASP A 5 25.11 14.65 -23.03
C ASP A 5 25.05 15.98 -22.26
N GLY A 6 25.25 17.13 -22.92
CA GLY A 6 25.18 18.46 -22.27
C GLY A 6 23.78 18.87 -21.79
N PHE A 7 22.72 18.44 -22.48
CA PHE A 7 21.33 18.79 -22.13
C PHE A 7 20.53 17.65 -21.50
N ASN A 8 20.86 16.40 -21.84
CA ASN A 8 20.16 15.20 -21.37
C ASN A 8 21.15 14.06 -21.11
N SER A 9 22.18 14.32 -20.28
CA SER A 9 23.14 13.29 -19.88
C SER A 9 22.42 12.11 -19.23
N HIS A 10 22.75 10.91 -19.69
CA HIS A 10 22.38 9.65 -19.05
C HIS A 10 22.98 9.48 -17.64
N LEU A 11 23.92 10.34 -17.24
CA LEU A 11 24.53 10.38 -15.90
C LEU A 11 23.95 11.48 -15.00
N ARG A 12 23.06 12.32 -15.54
CA ARG A 12 22.45 13.40 -14.76
C ARG A 12 21.46 12.81 -13.76
N ILE A 13 21.61 13.18 -12.49
CA ILE A 13 20.60 12.90 -11.47
C ILE A 13 19.34 13.69 -11.82
N VAL A 14 18.24 12.98 -12.03
CA VAL A 14 16.91 13.55 -12.19
C VAL A 14 16.29 13.62 -10.80
N GLN A 15 15.91 14.83 -10.37
CA GLN A 15 15.34 15.07 -9.05
C GLN A 15 14.00 15.78 -9.17
N ASP A 16 12.95 15.15 -8.64
CA ASP A 16 11.64 15.71 -8.44
C ASP A 16 11.53 16.24 -7.00
N TRP A 17 11.24 17.53 -6.86
CA TRP A 17 11.06 18.18 -5.57
C TRP A 17 9.58 18.42 -5.31
N VAL A 18 9.04 17.76 -4.28
CA VAL A 18 7.62 17.80 -3.94
C VAL A 18 7.42 18.36 -2.53
N PRO A 19 7.51 19.70 -2.35
CA PRO A 19 7.52 20.32 -1.02
C PRO A 19 6.19 20.24 -0.26
N LYS A 20 5.07 20.03 -0.97
CA LYS A 20 3.74 19.99 -0.36
C LYS A 20 3.32 18.60 0.12
N LEU A 21 4.03 17.55 -0.28
CA LEU A 21 3.75 16.16 0.13
C LEU A 21 4.88 15.69 1.05
N GLU A 22 4.87 16.22 2.27
CA GLU A 22 5.91 15.97 3.26
C GLU A 22 5.98 14.48 3.66
N VAL A 23 7.18 14.04 4.02
CA VAL A 23 7.42 12.77 4.72
C VAL A 23 7.77 13.07 6.17
N THR A 24 7.16 12.33 7.10
CA THR A 24 7.53 12.41 8.52
C THR A 24 8.72 11.51 8.74
N LEU A 25 9.84 12.03 9.24
CA LEU A 25 11.01 11.23 9.63
C LEU A 25 11.33 11.57 11.07
N GLY A 26 11.14 10.60 11.97
CA GLY A 26 11.23 10.84 13.41
C GLY A 26 10.30 11.96 13.87
N MET A 27 10.88 13.05 14.39
CA MET A 27 10.12 14.20 14.93
C MET A 27 9.93 15.35 13.94
N ALA A 28 10.40 15.20 12.70
CA ALA A 28 10.36 16.26 11.68
C ALA A 28 9.47 15.86 10.51
N LYS A 29 8.82 16.86 9.90
CA LYS A 29 8.23 16.75 8.57
C LYS A 29 9.14 17.45 7.60
N ILE A 30 9.56 16.75 6.56
CA ILE A 30 10.46 17.29 5.54
C ILE A 30 9.82 17.17 4.16
N ALA A 31 10.22 18.08 3.28
CA ALA A 31 9.87 17.99 1.86
C ALA A 31 10.32 16.65 1.28
N ARG A 32 9.50 16.06 0.41
CA ARG A 32 9.83 14.84 -0.31
C ARG A 32 10.71 15.17 -1.51
N PHE A 33 11.75 14.35 -1.69
CA PHE A 33 12.69 14.41 -2.80
C PHE A 33 12.76 13.06 -3.46
N ASP A 34 12.49 12.98 -4.76
CA ASP A 34 12.49 11.74 -5.50
C ASP A 34 13.51 11.77 -6.63
N ARG A 35 14.39 10.78 -6.64
CA ARG A 35 15.43 10.58 -7.66
C ARG A 35 15.22 9.30 -8.45
N CYS A 36 14.05 8.67 -8.31
CA CYS A 36 13.72 7.39 -8.94
C CYS A 36 13.92 7.42 -10.46
N ARG A 37 13.57 8.54 -11.12
CA ARG A 37 13.76 8.74 -12.57
C ARG A 37 15.22 8.81 -13.03
N THR A 38 16.17 8.90 -12.10
CA THR A 38 17.61 8.79 -12.41
C THR A 38 17.93 7.39 -12.92
N CYS A 39 17.38 6.35 -12.27
CA CYS A 39 17.54 4.97 -12.70
C CYS A 39 16.40 4.54 -13.64
N HIS A 40 15.16 4.88 -13.29
CA HIS A 40 13.96 4.56 -14.07
C HIS A 40 13.71 5.58 -15.19
N GLN A 41 14.65 5.64 -16.14
CA GLN A 41 14.77 6.73 -17.12
C GLN A 41 13.55 6.87 -18.04
N ASN A 42 12.83 5.78 -18.29
CA ASN A 42 11.69 5.74 -19.20
C ASN A 42 10.33 5.70 -18.49
N ILE A 43 10.31 5.76 -17.16
CA ILE A 43 9.09 5.51 -16.37
C ILE A 43 7.95 6.46 -16.72
N ASP A 44 8.29 7.71 -17.07
CA ASP A 44 7.33 8.78 -17.38
C ASP A 44 7.08 8.98 -18.88
N LYS A 45 7.66 8.15 -19.75
CA LYS A 45 7.58 8.31 -21.22
C LYS A 45 6.30 7.72 -21.77
N THR A 46 5.40 8.55 -22.28
CA THR A 46 4.15 8.10 -22.88
C THR A 46 4.21 8.04 -24.40
N GLY A 47 3.65 6.98 -24.98
CA GLY A 47 3.34 6.88 -26.41
C GLY A 47 2.00 7.56 -26.76
N PRO A 48 1.62 7.56 -28.05
CA PRO A 48 0.34 8.09 -28.51
C PRO A 48 -0.85 7.44 -27.77
N GLY A 49 -1.81 8.26 -27.34
CA GLY A 49 -2.98 7.76 -26.60
C GLY A 49 -2.72 7.42 -25.13
N GLY A 50 -1.58 7.82 -24.56
CA GLY A 50 -1.29 7.63 -23.14
C GLY A 50 -0.83 6.22 -22.76
N VAL A 51 -0.43 5.42 -23.75
CA VAL A 51 0.12 4.07 -23.55
C VAL A 51 1.60 4.12 -23.18
N PRO A 52 2.17 3.04 -22.62
CA PRO A 52 3.61 2.95 -22.37
C PRO A 52 4.44 3.15 -23.64
N ALA A 53 5.40 4.10 -23.65
CA ALA A 53 6.32 4.26 -24.79
C ALA A 53 7.33 3.11 -24.88
N TYR A 54 7.72 2.57 -23.71
CA TYR A 54 8.65 1.45 -23.58
C TYR A 54 7.98 0.35 -22.74
N PRO A 55 7.18 -0.54 -23.36
CA PRO A 55 6.43 -1.57 -22.63
C PRO A 55 7.33 -2.47 -21.79
N ALA A 56 6.89 -2.78 -20.56
CA ALA A 56 7.66 -3.62 -19.65
C ALA A 56 7.69 -5.10 -20.08
N GLY A 57 8.82 -5.76 -19.85
CA GLY A 57 8.90 -7.22 -19.83
C GLY A 57 10.32 -7.75 -19.67
N HIS A 58 10.49 -9.05 -19.83
CA HIS A 58 11.72 -9.77 -19.52
C HIS A 58 12.36 -10.29 -20.81
N PRO A 59 13.24 -9.52 -21.46
CA PRO A 59 13.93 -9.99 -22.66
C PRO A 59 14.83 -11.18 -22.33
N GLN A 60 15.02 -12.07 -23.31
CA GLN A 60 15.73 -13.33 -23.14
C GLN A 60 17.26 -13.15 -23.07
N ASN A 61 17.77 -11.97 -23.43
CA ASN A 61 19.19 -11.68 -23.49
C ASN A 61 19.47 -10.21 -23.14
N ALA A 62 20.74 -9.85 -22.99
CA ALA A 62 21.17 -8.49 -22.65
C ALA A 62 21.38 -7.56 -23.87
N LYS A 63 21.02 -8.02 -25.08
CA LYS A 63 21.29 -7.28 -26.33
C LYS A 63 20.16 -6.30 -26.60
N VAL A 64 20.43 -5.01 -26.39
CA VAL A 64 19.45 -3.93 -26.48
C VAL A 64 18.71 -3.89 -27.83
N SER A 65 19.34 -4.25 -28.94
CA SER A 65 18.66 -4.31 -30.24
C SER A 65 17.47 -5.27 -30.24
N ASP A 66 17.59 -6.37 -29.50
CA ASP A 66 16.58 -7.42 -29.45
C ASP A 66 15.39 -6.96 -28.58
N TRP A 67 15.66 -6.13 -27.56
CA TRP A 67 14.62 -5.47 -26.75
C TRP A 67 13.80 -4.50 -27.58
N VAL A 68 14.48 -3.71 -28.42
CA VAL A 68 13.86 -2.72 -29.30
C VAL A 68 13.03 -3.41 -30.38
N GLU A 69 13.55 -4.48 -31.00
CA GLU A 69 12.84 -5.26 -32.00
C GLU A 69 11.60 -5.94 -31.41
N ALA A 70 11.71 -6.52 -30.21
CA ALA A 70 10.59 -7.12 -29.50
C ALA A 70 9.63 -6.10 -28.88
N SER A 71 10.02 -4.82 -28.79
CA SER A 71 9.30 -3.78 -28.06
C SER A 71 9.02 -4.14 -26.59
N VAL A 72 10.00 -4.76 -25.92
CA VAL A 72 9.91 -5.20 -24.52
C VAL A 72 11.16 -4.78 -23.75
N PHE A 73 10.98 -4.04 -22.66
CA PHE A 73 12.06 -3.42 -21.91
C PHE A 73 12.07 -3.90 -20.45
N PRO A 74 13.23 -4.36 -19.92
CA PRO A 74 13.35 -4.72 -18.52
C PRO A 74 13.33 -3.47 -17.64
N GLN A 75 12.98 -3.63 -16.37
CA GLN A 75 13.27 -2.58 -15.39
C GLN A 75 14.80 -2.40 -15.30
N PRO A 76 15.31 -1.16 -15.21
CA PRO A 76 14.58 0.10 -15.01
C PRO A 76 14.27 0.88 -16.31
N PHE A 77 14.37 0.26 -17.48
CA PHE A 77 14.23 0.93 -18.79
C PHE A 77 12.80 0.93 -19.36
N SER A 78 11.82 0.38 -18.64
CA SER A 78 10.43 0.38 -19.07
C SER A 78 9.65 1.59 -18.55
N THR A 79 8.57 1.90 -19.25
CA THR A 79 7.58 2.88 -18.86
C THR A 79 6.60 2.31 -17.84
N HIS A 80 6.04 3.19 -16.99
CA HIS A 80 4.95 2.83 -16.10
C HIS A 80 3.79 2.15 -16.88
N PRO A 81 3.20 1.04 -16.39
CA PRO A 81 2.15 0.32 -17.12
C PRO A 81 0.92 1.17 -17.48
N ASN A 82 0.56 2.10 -16.59
CA ASN A 82 -0.58 3.02 -16.77
C ASN A 82 -0.11 4.48 -16.67
N PRO A 83 0.65 5.01 -17.64
CA PRO A 83 1.33 6.28 -17.45
C PRO A 83 0.36 7.47 -17.56
N ASP A 84 -0.76 7.36 -18.28
CA ASP A 84 -1.80 8.42 -18.30
C ASP A 84 -2.59 8.56 -17.00
N LEU A 85 -2.51 7.56 -16.11
CA LEU A 85 -3.12 7.60 -14.78
C LEU A 85 -2.16 8.06 -13.69
N TYR A 86 -0.85 7.86 -13.87
CA TYR A 86 0.15 7.99 -12.80
C TYR A 86 1.40 8.81 -13.10
N CYS A 87 1.71 9.14 -14.36
CA CYS A 87 3.00 9.76 -14.66
C CYS A 87 2.94 10.94 -15.62
N SER A 88 2.05 10.91 -16.61
CA SER A 88 1.95 11.94 -17.64
C SER A 88 1.62 13.31 -17.04
N ALA A 89 1.93 14.40 -17.75
CA ALA A 89 1.57 15.74 -17.28
C ALA A 89 0.05 15.98 -17.18
N SER A 90 -0.74 15.25 -17.99
CA SER A 90 -2.21 15.26 -17.97
C SER A 90 -2.82 14.26 -16.99
N SER A 91 -1.98 13.46 -16.32
CA SER A 91 -2.37 12.49 -15.33
C SER A 91 -3.09 13.16 -14.15
N PRO A 92 -4.05 12.50 -13.50
CA PRO A 92 -4.52 12.90 -12.17
C PRO A 92 -3.39 12.92 -11.13
N HIS A 93 -2.34 12.13 -11.36
CA HIS A 93 -1.12 12.06 -10.54
C HIS A 93 0.11 12.35 -11.41
N PRO A 94 0.43 13.59 -11.79
CA PRO A 94 1.64 13.87 -12.57
C PRO A 94 2.88 13.75 -11.67
N VAL A 95 3.97 13.16 -12.18
CA VAL A 95 5.21 12.92 -11.39
C VAL A 95 5.75 14.21 -10.77
N GLY A 96 5.71 15.33 -11.48
CA GLY A 96 6.20 16.61 -10.96
C GLY A 96 5.43 17.15 -9.75
N THR A 97 4.22 16.65 -9.50
CA THR A 97 3.37 17.09 -8.37
C THR A 97 3.33 16.06 -7.25
N PHE A 98 3.43 14.77 -7.57
CA PHE A 98 3.27 13.67 -6.61
C PHE A 98 4.58 12.98 -6.25
N GLY A 99 5.53 12.94 -7.18
CA GLY A 99 6.72 12.08 -7.07
C GLY A 99 6.37 10.59 -7.19
N CYS A 100 7.38 9.74 -7.04
CA CYS A 100 7.26 8.29 -7.05
C CYS A 100 7.01 7.74 -5.65
N THR A 101 7.68 8.29 -4.63
CA THR A 101 7.69 7.68 -3.28
C THR A 101 6.41 7.94 -2.48
N ILE A 102 5.51 8.81 -2.94
CA ILE A 102 4.19 8.94 -2.31
C ILE A 102 3.36 7.66 -2.47
N CYS A 103 3.46 7.05 -3.66
CA CYS A 103 2.77 5.80 -4.01
C CYS A 103 3.62 4.57 -3.70
N HIS A 104 4.91 4.62 -4.00
CA HIS A 104 5.78 3.46 -3.85
C HIS A 104 6.40 3.32 -2.46
N ASP A 105 6.34 4.35 -1.61
CA ASP A 105 7.25 4.52 -0.47
C ASP A 105 8.72 4.45 -0.93
N GLY A 106 9.66 4.16 -0.03
CA GLY A 106 11.09 4.13 -0.32
C GLY A 106 11.81 5.41 0.04
N GLN A 107 13.12 5.38 -0.16
CA GLN A 107 14.00 6.52 0.08
C GLN A 107 14.28 7.25 -1.24
N GLY A 108 13.49 8.29 -1.50
CA GLY A 108 13.55 9.02 -2.76
C GLY A 108 14.88 9.75 -3.01
N SER A 109 15.67 10.03 -1.97
CA SER A 109 17.02 10.60 -2.11
C SER A 109 18.08 9.57 -2.47
N GLY A 110 17.77 8.28 -2.35
CA GLY A 110 18.65 7.15 -2.62
C GLY A 110 19.09 7.09 -4.08
N THR A 111 20.37 6.85 -4.32
CA THR A 111 20.98 6.75 -5.66
C THR A 111 21.64 5.39 -5.91
N SER A 112 21.36 4.40 -5.06
CA SER A 112 21.76 3.01 -5.23
C SER A 112 20.55 2.11 -5.06
N PHE A 113 20.63 0.87 -5.55
CA PHE A 113 19.54 -0.11 -5.46
C PHE A 113 19.08 -0.30 -3.99
N SER A 114 20.03 -0.54 -3.08
CA SER A 114 19.75 -0.74 -1.66
C SER A 114 19.26 0.55 -0.96
N ASN A 115 19.90 1.69 -1.22
CA ASN A 115 19.51 2.94 -0.54
C ASN A 115 18.23 3.57 -1.08
N ALA A 116 17.71 3.11 -2.21
CA ALA A 116 16.36 3.48 -2.67
C ALA A 116 15.26 2.70 -1.92
N GLU A 117 15.67 1.70 -1.13
CA GLU A 117 14.81 0.88 -0.28
C GLU A 117 13.84 -0.02 -1.04
N HIS A 118 14.30 -0.64 -2.13
CA HIS A 118 13.50 -1.65 -2.83
C HIS A 118 13.18 -2.82 -1.90
N THR A 119 11.91 -3.22 -1.79
CA THR A 119 11.53 -4.40 -1.00
C THR A 119 11.17 -5.57 -1.90
N PRO A 120 11.78 -6.75 -1.70
CA PRO A 120 11.47 -7.95 -2.48
C PRO A 120 10.08 -8.50 -2.15
N ASN A 121 9.50 -9.25 -3.09
CA ASN A 121 8.20 -9.89 -2.87
C ASN A 121 8.27 -11.11 -1.94
N ASP A 122 9.43 -11.75 -1.82
CA ASP A 122 9.61 -12.96 -1.05
C ASP A 122 11.10 -13.16 -0.70
N PRO A 123 11.41 -14.07 0.25
CA PRO A 123 12.78 -14.32 0.67
C PRO A 123 13.72 -14.80 -0.46
N HIS A 124 13.20 -15.50 -1.48
CA HIS A 124 14.02 -15.99 -2.58
C HIS A 124 14.47 -14.85 -3.50
N VAL A 125 13.56 -13.92 -3.81
CA VAL A 125 13.92 -12.68 -4.51
C VAL A 125 14.90 -11.84 -3.69
N ALA A 126 14.73 -11.79 -2.36
CA ALA A 126 15.65 -11.08 -1.46
C ALA A 126 17.07 -11.64 -1.54
N GLU A 127 17.22 -12.97 -1.55
CA GLU A 127 18.50 -13.66 -1.68
C GLU A 127 19.14 -13.40 -3.05
N ASN A 128 18.37 -13.50 -4.13
CA ASN A 128 18.87 -13.18 -5.47
C ASN A 128 19.37 -11.73 -5.57
N TRP A 129 18.60 -10.77 -5.03
CA TRP A 129 18.99 -9.36 -5.00
C TRP A 129 20.20 -9.11 -4.10
N HIS A 130 20.37 -9.88 -3.02
CA HIS A 130 21.54 -9.79 -2.17
C HIS A 130 22.82 -10.13 -2.96
N HIS A 131 22.77 -11.20 -3.75
CA HIS A 131 23.90 -11.63 -4.57
C HIS A 131 24.14 -10.72 -5.79
N GLU A 132 23.09 -10.29 -6.49
CA GLU A 132 23.22 -9.54 -7.74
C GLU A 132 23.46 -8.04 -7.51
N TYR A 133 22.76 -7.45 -6.55
CA TYR A 133 22.73 -6.00 -6.33
C TYR A 133 23.31 -5.57 -4.98
N GLY A 134 23.77 -6.51 -4.15
CA GLY A 134 24.21 -6.21 -2.79
C GLY A 134 23.06 -5.73 -1.90
N PHE A 135 21.83 -6.20 -2.17
CA PHE A 135 20.66 -5.83 -1.37
C PHE A 135 20.84 -6.20 0.11
N HIS A 136 20.44 -5.28 0.98
CA HIS A 136 20.32 -5.51 2.41
C HIS A 136 19.16 -4.66 2.95
N PRO A 137 18.41 -5.13 3.96
CA PRO A 137 17.41 -4.30 4.62
C PRO A 137 18.11 -3.16 5.38
N ASN A 138 17.61 -1.94 5.22
CA ASN A 138 18.08 -0.80 6.00
C ASN A 138 17.20 -0.59 7.23
N HIS A 139 17.72 -0.87 8.41
CA HIS A 139 16.95 -0.68 9.64
C HIS A 139 16.78 0.80 10.05
N PHE A 140 17.51 1.73 9.40
CA PHE A 140 17.43 3.16 9.70
C PHE A 140 16.32 3.87 8.91
N TRP A 141 15.77 3.25 7.86
CA TRP A 141 14.74 3.85 7.04
C TRP A 141 13.36 3.30 7.40
N GLU A 142 12.47 4.20 7.82
CA GLU A 142 11.15 3.84 8.36
C GLU A 142 10.14 3.42 7.29
N TYR A 143 10.36 3.83 6.03
CA TYR A 143 9.40 3.68 4.93
C TYR A 143 10.03 3.01 3.72
N PRO A 144 10.44 1.73 3.79
CA PRO A 144 10.94 1.04 2.61
C PRO A 144 9.87 0.95 1.52
N MET A 145 10.27 0.80 0.25
CA MET A 145 9.32 0.71 -0.86
C MET A 145 8.37 -0.45 -0.63
N GLN A 146 7.09 -0.29 -0.97
CA GLN A 146 6.16 -1.40 -0.91
C GLN A 146 6.58 -2.50 -1.90
N PRO A 147 6.61 -3.78 -1.48
CA PRO A 147 6.71 -4.88 -2.42
C PRO A 147 5.62 -4.77 -3.49
N ALA A 148 5.89 -5.23 -4.71
CA ALA A 148 4.94 -5.12 -5.82
C ALA A 148 3.56 -5.73 -5.48
N ARG A 149 3.52 -6.78 -4.64
CA ARG A 149 2.24 -7.38 -4.20
C ARG A 149 1.35 -6.46 -3.35
N PHE A 150 1.93 -5.43 -2.72
CA PHE A 150 1.27 -4.49 -1.82
C PHE A 150 1.21 -3.07 -2.34
N ILE A 151 1.58 -2.82 -3.61
CA ILE A 151 1.65 -1.44 -4.12
C ILE A 151 0.32 -0.68 -4.02
N GLU A 152 -0.81 -1.38 -4.21
CA GLU A 152 -2.15 -0.79 -4.14
C GLU A 152 -2.54 -0.33 -2.72
N SER A 153 -1.84 -0.80 -1.68
CA SER A 153 -2.12 -0.44 -0.29
C SER A 153 -1.84 1.04 0.02
N THR A 154 -1.10 1.74 -0.85
CA THR A 154 -0.80 3.15 -0.67
C THR A 154 -1.83 4.06 -1.34
N CYS A 155 -2.69 3.55 -2.21
CA CYS A 155 -3.74 4.34 -2.85
C CYS A 155 -4.69 4.98 -1.81
N ILE A 156 -4.93 4.27 -0.70
CA ILE A 156 -5.79 4.74 0.39
C ILE A 156 -5.16 5.85 1.24
N LYS A 157 -3.91 6.28 0.96
CA LYS A 157 -3.31 7.49 1.55
C LYS A 157 -4.10 8.75 1.16
N CYS A 158 -4.75 8.73 -0.01
CA CYS A 158 -5.58 9.84 -0.51
C CYS A 158 -7.00 9.40 -0.90
N HIS A 159 -7.17 8.19 -1.43
CA HIS A 159 -8.45 7.64 -1.86
C HIS A 159 -9.14 6.88 -0.71
N HIS A 160 -9.60 7.62 0.29
CA HIS A 160 -10.17 7.05 1.51
C HIS A 160 -11.51 6.32 1.29
N ASN A 161 -12.32 6.79 0.33
CA ASN A 161 -13.60 6.14 0.02
C ASN A 161 -13.44 4.85 -0.78
N VAL A 162 -12.30 4.66 -1.46
CA VAL A 162 -11.88 3.47 -2.22
C VAL A 162 -12.79 3.13 -3.41
N THR A 163 -14.06 3.55 -3.43
CA THR A 163 -15.06 3.21 -4.46
C THR A 163 -14.61 3.60 -5.87
N GLU A 164 -13.95 4.75 -5.99
CA GLU A 164 -13.37 5.24 -7.24
C GLU A 164 -12.23 4.38 -7.77
N LEU A 165 -11.60 3.57 -6.91
CA LEU A 165 -10.53 2.65 -7.28
C LEU A 165 -11.05 1.32 -7.86
N GLY A 166 -12.32 1.00 -7.61
CA GLY A 166 -12.97 -0.23 -8.05
C GLY A 166 -13.38 -0.19 -9.52
N VAL A 167 -14.12 0.85 -9.95
CA VAL A 167 -14.55 1.04 -11.34
C VAL A 167 -14.55 2.52 -11.71
N HIS A 168 -13.61 2.94 -12.56
CA HIS A 168 -13.56 4.28 -13.11
C HIS A 168 -13.92 4.31 -14.62
N PRO A 169 -14.78 5.23 -15.10
CA PRO A 169 -15.21 5.26 -16.51
C PRO A 169 -14.07 5.38 -17.53
N LYS A 170 -13.01 6.14 -17.19
CA LYS A 170 -11.84 6.34 -18.07
C LYS A 170 -10.75 5.26 -17.88
N PHE A 171 -10.59 4.74 -16.67
CA PHE A 171 -9.37 4.02 -16.28
C PHE A 171 -9.65 2.58 -15.79
N GLY A 172 -10.91 2.15 -15.75
CA GLY A 172 -11.29 0.84 -15.24
C GLY A 172 -11.00 0.69 -13.74
N ALA A 173 -10.69 -0.52 -13.31
CA ALA A 173 -10.26 -0.81 -11.94
C ALA A 173 -8.80 -0.41 -11.76
N THR A 174 -8.54 0.64 -10.97
CA THR A 174 -7.19 1.21 -10.80
C THR A 174 -6.43 0.59 -9.64
N ALA A 175 -7.14 0.12 -8.60
CA ALA A 175 -6.57 -0.63 -7.47
C ALA A 175 -7.53 -1.75 -7.00
N PRO A 176 -7.69 -2.83 -7.80
CA PRO A 176 -8.66 -3.88 -7.52
C PRO A 176 -8.42 -4.66 -6.22
N LYS A 177 -7.17 -4.89 -5.81
CA LYS A 177 -6.84 -5.56 -4.54
C LYS A 177 -7.17 -4.68 -3.35
N ALA A 178 -6.84 -3.38 -3.41
CA ALA A 178 -7.20 -2.44 -2.35
C ALA A 178 -8.73 -2.30 -2.23
N HIS A 179 -9.42 -2.15 -3.35
CA HIS A 179 -10.89 -2.13 -3.40
C HIS A 179 -11.50 -3.43 -2.86
N ARG A 180 -10.98 -4.59 -3.26
CA ARG A 180 -11.46 -5.87 -2.75
C ARG A 180 -11.23 -6.01 -1.25
N GLY A 181 -10.10 -5.57 -0.73
CA GLY A 181 -9.83 -5.54 0.70
C GLY A 181 -10.86 -4.70 1.46
N TRP A 182 -11.23 -3.54 0.92
CA TRP A 182 -12.27 -2.68 1.45
C TRP A 182 -13.65 -3.33 1.43
N GLU A 183 -14.04 -3.99 0.32
CA GLU A 183 -15.30 -4.74 0.25
C GLU A 183 -15.38 -5.85 1.30
N LEU A 184 -14.27 -6.56 1.55
CA LEU A 184 -14.21 -7.59 2.59
C LEU A 184 -14.38 -7.00 3.98
N ILE A 185 -13.71 -5.88 4.28
CA ILE A 185 -13.90 -5.12 5.52
C ILE A 185 -15.37 -4.72 5.70
N GLN A 186 -16.04 -4.33 4.63
CA GLN A 186 -17.46 -3.98 4.67
C GLN A 186 -18.35 -5.20 4.93
N LYS A 187 -18.16 -6.25 4.13
CA LYS A 187 -18.95 -7.47 4.16
C LYS A 187 -18.90 -8.16 5.52
N TYR A 188 -17.72 -8.20 6.13
CA TYR A 188 -17.52 -8.81 7.45
C TYR A 188 -17.76 -7.84 8.61
N GLY A 189 -18.06 -6.57 8.33
CA GLY A 189 -18.43 -5.59 9.35
C GLY A 189 -17.29 -5.28 10.33
N CYS A 190 -16.03 -5.36 9.91
CA CYS A 190 -14.87 -5.17 10.80
C CYS A 190 -14.92 -3.80 11.50
N TYR A 191 -15.42 -2.77 10.80
CA TYR A 191 -15.62 -1.41 11.32
C TYR A 191 -16.63 -1.33 12.49
N GLY A 192 -17.51 -2.33 12.65
CA GLY A 192 -18.47 -2.35 13.75
C GLY A 192 -17.82 -2.57 15.12
N CYS A 193 -16.65 -3.21 15.15
CA CYS A 193 -15.87 -3.46 16.37
C CYS A 193 -14.52 -2.73 16.38
N HIS A 194 -13.93 -2.49 15.21
CA HIS A 194 -12.61 -1.88 15.04
C HIS A 194 -12.72 -0.47 14.46
N GLU A 195 -11.88 0.42 14.95
CA GLU A 195 -11.65 1.73 14.33
C GLU A 195 -10.70 1.58 13.14
N ILE A 196 -11.15 1.95 11.93
CA ILE A 196 -10.41 1.84 10.67
C ILE A 196 -10.40 3.23 9.99
N HIS A 197 -9.22 3.73 9.61
CA HIS A 197 -9.07 5.03 8.93
C HIS A 197 -9.56 4.93 7.47
N GLY A 198 -10.31 5.92 6.99
CA GLY A 198 -10.95 5.89 5.66
C GLY A 198 -12.31 5.17 5.62
N PHE A 199 -12.76 4.65 6.76
CA PHE A 199 -14.17 4.35 7.00
C PHE A 199 -14.75 5.47 7.88
N ASP A 200 -14.68 6.69 7.36
CA ASP A 200 -15.25 7.90 7.98
C ASP A 200 -15.73 8.87 6.89
N GLY A 201 -17.04 9.08 6.82
CA GLY A 201 -17.58 10.28 6.21
C GLY A 201 -17.16 11.50 7.03
N GLY A 202 -15.96 12.03 6.80
CA GLY A 202 -15.48 13.27 7.39
C GLY A 202 -15.42 13.30 8.92
N THR A 203 -15.20 14.53 9.44
CA THR A 203 -15.23 14.89 10.86
C THR A 203 -16.27 14.08 11.62
N ALA A 204 -15.89 13.48 12.76
CA ALA A 204 -16.79 12.72 13.63
C ALA A 204 -18.16 13.41 13.72
N ILE A 205 -19.19 12.77 13.15
CA ILE A 205 -20.56 13.28 13.20
C ILE A 205 -21.05 13.10 14.64
N GLY A 206 -20.77 14.09 15.47
CA GLY A 206 -21.15 14.16 16.88
C GLY A 206 -20.18 13.43 17.82
N PRO A 207 -20.18 13.78 19.12
CA PRO A 207 -19.59 12.92 20.14
C PRO A 207 -20.24 11.54 20.04
N ASP A 208 -19.44 10.48 20.18
CA ASP A 208 -19.95 9.10 20.22
C ASP A 208 -21.08 9.05 21.25
N MET A 209 -22.34 8.89 20.79
CA MET A 209 -23.51 9.01 21.65
C MET A 209 -23.59 7.92 22.73
N ARG A 210 -22.70 6.92 22.69
CA ARG A 210 -22.49 5.97 23.79
C ARG A 210 -21.72 6.58 24.97
N LEU A 211 -21.21 7.80 24.83
CA LEU A 211 -20.42 8.55 25.80
C LEU A 211 -21.22 9.64 26.52
N GLU A 212 -22.49 9.85 26.15
CA GLU A 212 -23.38 10.79 26.85
C GLU A 212 -23.91 10.14 28.15
N PRO A 213 -23.62 10.71 29.33
CA PRO A 213 -24.11 10.15 30.58
C PRO A 213 -25.63 10.29 30.65
N GLN A 214 -26.35 9.17 30.76
CA GLN A 214 -27.82 9.14 30.67
C GLN A 214 -28.53 9.60 31.95
N THR A 215 -27.81 9.76 33.06
CA THR A 215 -28.38 10.14 34.36
C THR A 215 -27.56 11.25 35.05
N GLU A 216 -28.20 12.07 35.87
CA GLU A 216 -27.54 13.20 36.56
C GLU A 216 -26.39 12.75 37.48
N GLU A 217 -26.55 11.58 38.10
CA GLU A 217 -25.53 10.96 38.94
C GLU A 217 -24.26 10.57 38.14
N SER A 218 -24.45 10.04 36.92
CA SER A 218 -23.36 9.70 36.01
C SER A 218 -22.62 10.93 35.45
N ARG A 219 -23.31 12.08 35.33
CA ARG A 219 -22.72 13.37 34.94
C ARG A 219 -21.85 13.95 36.06
N ALA A 220 -22.32 13.88 37.30
CA ALA A 220 -21.60 14.37 38.47
C ALA A 220 -20.31 13.58 38.75
N LEU A 221 -20.35 12.25 38.57
CA LEU A 221 -19.17 11.37 38.69
C LEU A 221 -18.10 11.65 37.63
N ALA A 222 -18.51 11.91 36.38
CA ALA A 222 -17.60 12.25 35.29
C ALA A 222 -16.93 13.62 35.46
N ALA A 223 -17.62 14.59 36.07
CA ALA A 223 -17.07 15.92 36.34
C ALA A 223 -16.08 15.96 37.52
N ALA A 224 -16.17 14.99 38.44
CA ALA A 224 -15.33 14.94 39.64
C ALA A 224 -13.96 14.26 39.44
N ASP A 225 -13.76 13.54 38.32
CA ASP A 225 -12.51 12.85 38.00
C ASP A 225 -11.84 13.51 36.79
N PRO A 226 -10.77 14.31 36.97
CA PRO A 226 -10.07 14.99 35.89
C PRO A 226 -9.29 14.03 34.96
N THR A 227 -9.21 12.73 35.30
CA THR A 227 -8.66 11.67 34.44
C THR A 227 -9.74 10.85 33.75
N SER A 228 -11.01 11.08 34.10
CA SER A 228 -12.19 10.50 33.44
C SER A 228 -12.45 11.21 32.12
N HIS A 229 -11.63 10.93 31.12
CA HIS A 229 -11.96 11.23 29.74
C HIS A 229 -13.08 10.30 29.25
N PRO A 230 -13.91 10.73 28.28
CA PRO A 230 -15.02 9.93 27.77
C PRO A 230 -14.56 8.50 27.39
N GLY A 231 -15.20 7.47 27.96
CA GLY A 231 -15.10 6.10 27.45
C GLY A 231 -14.43 5.05 28.35
N LYS A 232 -15.00 4.77 29.53
CA LYS A 232 -14.66 3.55 30.30
C LYS A 232 -15.32 2.26 29.78
N TYR A 233 -15.98 2.27 28.62
CA TYR A 233 -16.26 1.03 27.88
C TYR A 233 -15.04 0.66 27.04
N ARG A 234 -14.51 -0.56 27.22
CA ARG A 234 -13.44 -1.08 26.35
C ARG A 234 -13.95 -1.06 24.91
N LYS A 235 -13.16 -0.51 23.99
CA LYS A 235 -13.38 -0.69 22.54
C LYS A 235 -13.58 -2.18 22.28
N VAL A 236 -14.62 -2.54 21.52
CA VAL A 236 -14.99 -3.94 21.25
C VAL A 236 -13.82 -4.67 20.58
N GLY A 237 -13.15 -4.00 19.65
CA GLY A 237 -11.83 -4.36 19.12
C GLY A 237 -10.82 -3.22 19.29
N PRO A 238 -9.50 -3.52 19.30
CA PRO A 238 -8.47 -2.49 19.25
C PRO A 238 -8.57 -1.66 17.96
N SER A 239 -8.06 -0.44 17.98
CA SER A 239 -7.92 0.35 16.76
C SER A 239 -7.00 -0.37 15.77
N LEU A 240 -7.40 -0.44 14.50
CA LEU A 240 -6.56 -0.98 13.41
C LEU A 240 -5.72 0.13 12.75
N ARG A 241 -5.78 1.35 13.27
CA ARG A 241 -4.88 2.44 12.89
C ARG A 241 -3.43 1.97 13.07
N HIS A 242 -2.70 1.91 11.96
CA HIS A 242 -1.30 1.45 11.90
C HIS A 242 -1.09 -0.03 12.22
N ILE A 243 -2.07 -0.90 11.97
CA ILE A 243 -1.91 -2.35 12.20
C ILE A 243 -0.69 -2.93 11.46
N ALA A 244 -0.42 -2.45 10.24
CA ALA A 244 0.73 -2.85 9.43
C ALA A 244 2.10 -2.56 10.09
N ALA A 245 2.18 -1.60 11.03
CA ALA A 245 3.41 -1.30 11.75
C ALA A 245 3.64 -2.22 12.96
N LYS A 246 2.64 -3.00 13.38
CA LYS A 246 2.66 -3.80 14.62
C LYS A 246 2.58 -5.30 14.37
N THR A 247 2.19 -5.72 13.16
CA THR A 247 1.99 -7.13 12.82
C THR A 247 2.44 -7.39 11.38
N SER A 248 2.64 -8.66 11.02
CA SER A 248 2.90 -9.06 9.64
C SER A 248 1.62 -9.47 8.89
N SER A 249 1.68 -9.58 7.56
CA SER A 249 0.59 -10.11 6.74
C SER A 249 0.20 -11.53 7.16
N GLU A 250 1.20 -12.36 7.46
CA GLU A 250 1.03 -13.76 7.86
C GLU A 250 0.33 -13.84 9.22
N PHE A 251 0.70 -12.94 10.15
CA PHE A 251 0.00 -12.86 11.43
C PHE A 251 -1.44 -12.39 11.28
N ILE A 252 -1.71 -11.39 10.41
CA ILE A 252 -3.08 -10.94 10.15
C ILE A 252 -3.92 -12.07 9.58
N GLN A 253 -3.40 -12.83 8.61
CA GLN A 253 -4.08 -14.01 8.07
C GLN A 253 -4.34 -15.04 9.17
N TYR A 254 -3.30 -15.43 9.91
CA TYR A 254 -3.40 -16.41 11.00
C TYR A 254 -4.42 -16.01 12.07
N TRP A 255 -4.45 -14.72 12.44
CA TRP A 255 -5.38 -14.17 13.41
C TRP A 255 -6.82 -14.09 12.89
N THR A 256 -7.02 -13.67 11.64
CA THR A 256 -8.35 -13.50 11.04
C THR A 256 -9.02 -14.83 10.66
N GLU A 257 -8.24 -15.85 10.30
CA GLU A 257 -8.77 -17.18 9.95
C GLU A 257 -9.48 -17.85 11.13
N ILE A 258 -8.82 -17.98 12.29
CA ILE A 258 -9.37 -18.60 13.50
C ILE A 258 -8.83 -17.86 14.74
N PRO A 259 -9.45 -16.74 15.17
CA PRO A 259 -8.91 -15.90 16.27
C PRO A 259 -8.74 -16.66 17.60
N THR A 260 -9.65 -17.59 17.88
CA THR A 260 -9.67 -18.40 19.12
C THR A 260 -8.45 -19.31 19.24
N ARG A 261 -7.80 -19.67 18.12
CA ARG A 261 -6.59 -20.50 18.13
C ARG A 261 -5.41 -19.82 18.82
N TYR A 262 -5.30 -18.50 18.63
CA TYR A 262 -4.24 -17.69 19.24
C TYR A 262 -4.68 -17.18 20.60
N ARG A 263 -5.95 -16.74 20.71
CA ARG A 263 -6.52 -16.24 21.95
C ARG A 263 -7.91 -16.83 22.20
N PRO A 264 -8.03 -17.92 22.97
CA PRO A 264 -9.31 -18.58 23.23
C PRO A 264 -10.37 -17.67 23.86
N THR A 265 -9.97 -16.63 24.57
CA THR A 265 -10.87 -15.66 25.23
C THR A 265 -11.28 -14.48 24.35
N THR A 266 -10.87 -14.44 23.08
CA THR A 266 -11.22 -13.36 22.16
C THR A 266 -12.73 -13.29 21.90
N LYS A 267 -13.24 -12.08 21.66
CA LYS A 267 -14.62 -11.83 21.24
C LYS A 267 -14.73 -11.55 19.74
N MET A 268 -13.60 -11.54 19.02
CA MET A 268 -13.59 -11.45 17.57
C MET A 268 -14.17 -12.75 16.97
N PRO A 269 -15.23 -12.66 16.15
CA PRO A 269 -15.84 -13.83 15.54
C PRO A 269 -14.91 -14.45 14.48
N GLN A 270 -15.08 -15.75 14.26
CA GLN A 270 -14.44 -16.47 13.17
C GLN A 270 -15.28 -16.28 11.89
N PHE A 271 -14.70 -15.69 10.85
CA PHE A 271 -15.39 -15.44 9.58
C PHE A 271 -15.04 -16.44 8.47
N PHE A 272 -13.95 -17.18 8.64
CA PHE A 272 -13.40 -18.11 7.65
C PHE A 272 -13.36 -19.53 8.22
N SER A 273 -13.26 -20.53 7.34
CA SER A 273 -13.12 -21.94 7.73
C SER A 273 -14.19 -22.43 8.70
N LEU A 274 -15.44 -21.97 8.51
CA LEU A 274 -16.61 -22.39 9.30
C LEU A 274 -17.10 -23.76 8.78
N THR A 275 -16.30 -24.81 8.90
CA THR A 275 -16.66 -26.16 8.40
C THR A 275 -17.43 -26.99 9.42
N ASP A 276 -17.39 -26.62 10.70
CA ASP A 276 -17.92 -27.43 11.81
C ASP A 276 -19.45 -27.65 11.75
N HIS A 277 -20.18 -26.79 11.03
CA HIS A 277 -21.63 -26.90 10.84
C HIS A 277 -22.02 -27.61 9.54
N LEU A 278 -21.06 -27.93 8.68
CA LEU A 278 -21.27 -28.63 7.40
C LEU A 278 -21.16 -30.16 7.56
N GLY A 279 -21.44 -30.67 8.77
CA GLY A 279 -21.49 -32.08 9.16
C GLY A 279 -21.25 -33.05 8.02
N VAL A 280 -20.02 -33.52 7.90
CA VAL A 280 -19.71 -34.63 7.01
C VAL A 280 -20.15 -35.88 7.74
N ASP A 281 -21.40 -36.26 7.49
CA ASP A 281 -21.89 -37.62 7.63
C ASP A 281 -21.49 -38.45 6.39
N ASP A 282 -20.32 -38.21 5.75
CA ASP A 282 -19.75 -39.16 4.78
C ASP A 282 -19.06 -40.30 5.55
N GLU A 283 -19.86 -41.09 6.25
CA GLU A 283 -19.57 -42.52 6.36
C GLU A 283 -20.25 -43.23 5.19
N GLY A 284 -19.50 -43.43 4.11
CA GLY A 284 -19.81 -44.45 3.10
C GLY A 284 -20.08 -43.95 1.68
N ALA A 285 -19.01 -43.76 0.91
CA ALA A 285 -19.00 -44.00 -0.53
C ALA A 285 -17.56 -44.27 -1.01
N ASP A 286 -17.01 -45.38 -0.53
CA ASP A 286 -16.01 -46.11 -1.32
C ASP A 286 -16.76 -46.89 -2.44
N GLU A 287 -16.08 -47.07 -3.57
CA GLU A 287 -16.33 -47.99 -4.70
C GLU A 287 -17.11 -47.50 -5.95
N GLU A 288 -16.38 -47.56 -7.09
CA GLU A 288 -16.79 -47.73 -8.50
C GLU A 288 -17.61 -46.60 -9.17
N VAL A 289 -17.02 -45.89 -10.15
CA VAL A 289 -16.93 -46.18 -11.61
C VAL A 289 -16.01 -45.15 -12.27
#